data_AF-A0A661UPS2-F1
#
_entry.id   AF-A0A661UPS2-F1
#
_cell.length_a   1.000
_cell.length_b   1.000
_cell.length_c   1.000
_cell.angle_alpha   90.00
_cell.angle_beta   90.00
_cell.angle_gamma   90.00
#
_symmetry.space_group_name_H-M   'P 1'
#
loop_
_entity.id
_entity.type
_entity.pdbx_description
1 polymer ?
#
loop_
_entity_poly.entity_id
_entity_poly.type
_entity_poly.pdbx_seq_one_letter_code
_entity_poly.pdbx_strand_id
1 'polypeptide(L)' 'MSEERDYEAEAVEQGWNADFDGPNKTDAKTFVERGEQIAGILKSKNKKLEDRLHKLEAANVQFGEYHKQTL' A
#
# COMPACT_ATOMS: atom_id res chain seq x y z
N MET A 1 -2.29 -15.71 -28.41
CA MET A 1 -3.15 -16.37 -27.40
C MET A 1 -2.99 -15.52 -26.15
N SER A 2 -4.00 -14.73 -25.76
CA SER A 2 -3.93 -14.07 -24.45
C SER A 2 -4.09 -15.17 -23.42
N GLU A 3 -3.08 -15.40 -22.60
CA GLU A 3 -3.25 -16.20 -21.39
C GLU A 3 -4.36 -15.52 -20.58
N GLU A 4 -5.48 -16.21 -20.45
CA GLU A 4 -6.61 -15.76 -19.66
C GLU A 4 -6.14 -15.76 -18.20
N ARG A 5 -6.08 -14.57 -17.59
CA ARG A 5 -5.54 -14.35 -16.25
C ARG A 5 -6.25 -15.28 -15.24
N ASP A 6 -5.46 -16.05 -14.49
CA ASP A 6 -5.98 -16.93 -13.43
C ASP A 6 -6.24 -16.14 -12.15
N TYR A 7 -7.43 -15.54 -12.09
CA TYR A 7 -7.86 -14.75 -10.94
C TYR A 7 -8.00 -15.60 -9.66
N GLU A 8 -8.31 -16.90 -9.75
CA GLU A 8 -8.45 -17.75 -8.56
C GLU A 8 -7.11 -18.00 -7.90
N ALA A 9 -6.08 -18.36 -8.68
CA ALA A 9 -4.74 -18.53 -8.15
C ALA A 9 -4.21 -17.25 -7.47
N GLU A 10 -4.39 -16.10 -8.12
CA GLU A 10 -3.97 -14.81 -7.55
C GLU A 10 -4.75 -14.42 -6.30
N ALA A 11 -6.07 -14.66 -6.31
CA ALA A 11 -6.91 -14.37 -5.15
C ALA A 11 -6.48 -15.23 -3.95
N VAL A 12 -6.23 -16.52 -4.15
CA VAL A 12 -5.77 -17.43 -3.08
C VAL A 12 -4.40 -17.01 -2.55
N GLU A 13 -3.46 -16.61 -3.41
CA GLU A 13 -2.16 -16.07 -2.99
C GLU A 13 -2.33 -14.82 -2.10
N GLN A 14 -3.32 -13.98 -2.42
CA GLN A 14 -3.66 -12.78 -1.64
C GLN A 14 -4.54 -13.07 -0.41
N GLY A 15 -4.85 -14.34 -0.10
CA GLY A 15 -5.60 -14.75 1.08
C GLY A 15 -7.11 -14.80 0.92
N TRP A 16 -7.62 -14.80 -0.32
CA TRP A 16 -9.02 -15.07 -0.61
C TRP A 16 -9.37 -16.52 -0.24
N ASN A 17 -10.57 -16.71 0.29
CA ASN A 17 -11.11 -18.03 0.62
C ASN A 17 -12.42 -18.25 -0.15
N ALA A 18 -12.42 -19.20 -1.08
CA ALA A 18 -13.59 -19.55 -1.88
C ALA A 18 -14.76 -20.08 -1.05
N ASP A 19 -14.46 -20.72 0.09
CA ASP A 19 -15.45 -21.29 1.01
C ASP A 19 -15.96 -20.27 2.04
N PHE A 20 -15.50 -19.01 1.99
CA PHE A 20 -16.00 -17.97 2.88
C PHE A 20 -17.50 -17.76 2.67
N ASP A 21 -18.27 -17.93 3.75
CA ASP A 21 -19.71 -17.71 3.77
C ASP A 21 -20.06 -16.63 4.79
N GLY A 22 -20.10 -15.40 4.31
CA GLY A 22 -20.37 -14.22 5.12
C GLY A 22 -20.82 -13.03 4.25
N PRO A 23 -21.17 -11.89 4.87
CA PRO A 23 -21.77 -10.76 4.16
C PRO A 23 -20.88 -10.16 3.06
N ASN A 24 -19.58 -10.45 3.09
CA ASN A 24 -18.59 -9.96 2.12
C ASN A 24 -18.11 -11.04 1.15
N LYS A 25 -18.84 -12.15 0.99
CA LYS A 25 -18.52 -13.18 -0.01
C LYS A 25 -18.46 -12.54 -1.40
N THR A 26 -17.37 -12.82 -2.11
CA THR A 26 -17.09 -12.23 -3.41
C THR A 26 -16.34 -13.24 -4.26
N ASP A 27 -16.45 -13.12 -5.58
CA ASP A 27 -15.65 -13.92 -6.52
C ASP A 27 -14.18 -13.48 -6.54
N ALA A 28 -13.32 -14.37 -7.04
CA ALA A 28 -11.87 -14.18 -7.11
C ALA A 28 -11.47 -12.91 -7.89
N LYS A 29 -12.13 -12.66 -9.02
CA LYS A 29 -11.83 -11.50 -9.85
C LYS A 29 -12.12 -10.20 -9.10
N THR A 30 -13.30 -10.09 -8.50
CA THR A 30 -13.69 -8.93 -7.69
C THR A 30 -12.76 -8.76 -6.47
N PHE A 31 -12.30 -9.85 -5.85
CA PHE A 31 -11.33 -9.79 -4.75
C PHE A 31 -10.00 -9.18 -5.20
N VAL A 32 -9.43 -9.70 -6.29
CA VAL A 32 -8.14 -9.25 -6.85
C VAL A 32 -8.23 -7.79 -7.30
N GLU A 33 -9.26 -7.42 -8.07
CA GLU A 33 -9.43 -6.04 -8.56
C GLU A 33 -9.60 -5.03 -7.39
N ARG A 34 -10.31 -5.41 -6.32
CA ARG A 34 -10.40 -4.57 -5.11
C ARG A 34 -9.06 -4.46 -4.39
N GLY A 35 -8.32 -5.57 -4.30
CA GLY A 35 -6.97 -5.61 -3.74
C GLY A 35 -6.03 -4.65 -4.47
N GLU A 36 -6.05 -4.66 -5.81
CA GLU A 36 -5.25 -3.77 -6.66
C GLU A 36 -5.61 -2.29 -6.45
N GLN A 37 -6.90 -1.96 -6.39
CA GLN A 37 -7.35 -0.60 -6.13
C GLN A 37 -6.86 -0.09 -4.76
N ILE A 38 -7.00 -0.92 -3.73
CA ILE A 38 -6.56 -0.58 -2.37
C ILE A 38 -5.03 -0.44 -2.34
N ALA A 39 -4.29 -1.35 -2.98
CA ALA A 39 -2.83 -1.29 -3.06
C ALA A 39 -2.35 0.01 -3.71
N GLY A 40 -3.01 0.47 -4.78
CA GLY A 40 -2.71 1.75 -5.42
C GLY A 40 -2.89 2.95 -4.47
N ILE A 41 -3.99 2.96 -3.70
CA ILE A 41 -4.25 4.01 -2.70
C ILE A 41 -3.20 3.96 -1.57
N LEU A 42 -2.89 2.77 -1.06
CA LEU A 42 -1.90 2.57 -0.01
C LEU A 42 -0.51 3.04 -0.45
N LYS A 43 -0.08 2.70 -1.67
CA LYS A 43 1.20 3.15 -2.23
C LYS A 43 1.30 4.68 -2.28
N SER A 44 0.21 5.35 -2.71
CA SER A 44 0.15 6.82 -2.74
C SER A 44 0.24 7.44 -1.33
N LYS A 45 -0.44 6.84 -0.34
CA LYS A 45 -0.39 7.29 1.06
C LYS A 45 0.99 7.06 1.67
N ASN A 46 1.60 5.89 1.46
CA ASN A 46 2.94 5.59 1.96
C ASN A 46 3.98 6.57 1.42
N LYS A 47 3.96 6.85 0.11
CA LYS A 47 4.84 7.86 -0.49
C LYS A 47 4.70 9.23 0.18
N LYS A 48 3.46 9.68 0.44
CA LYS A 48 3.23 10.96 1.14
C LYS A 48 3.75 10.95 2.58
N LEU A 49 3.67 9.81 3.27
CA LEU A 49 4.21 9.67 4.63
C LEU A 49 5.74 9.69 4.62
N GLU A 50 6.37 8.97 3.69
CA GLU A 50 7.82 8.99 3.48
C GLU A 50 8.31 10.40 3.16
N ASP A 51 7.68 11.11 2.23
CA ASP A 51 8.04 12.50 1.90
C ASP A 51 7.94 13.44 3.12
N ARG A 52 6.99 13.20 4.02
CA ARG A 52 6.85 13.98 5.27
C ARG A 52 7.92 13.64 6.28
N LEU A 53 8.27 12.36 6.42
CA LEU A 53 9.37 11.91 7.27
C LEU A 53 10.69 12.54 6.82
N HIS A 54 11.01 12.47 5.53
CA HIS A 54 12.23 13.06 4.98
C HIS A 54 12.30 14.59 5.23
N LYS A 55 11.16 15.30 5.10
CA LYS A 55 11.10 16.74 5.42
C LYS A 55 11.35 17.03 6.90
N LEU A 56 10.80 16.21 7.80
CA LEU A 56 11.01 16.36 9.23
C LEU A 56 12.46 16.04 9.62
N GLU A 57 13.05 15.00 9.04
CA GLU A 57 14.46 14.66 9.23
C GLU A 57 15.38 15.79 8.77
N ALA A 58 15.13 16.35 7.57
CA ALA A 58 15.88 17.49 7.06
C ALA A 58 15.74 18.73 7.97
N ALA A 59 14.53 19.04 8.44
CA ALA A 59 14.29 20.15 9.37
C ALA A 59 15.01 19.95 10.71
N ASN A 60 15.03 18.73 11.24
CA ASN A 60 15.76 18.41 12.48
C ASN A 60 17.27 18.59 12.31
N VAL A 61 17.83 18.17 11.17
CA VAL A 61 19.26 18.39 10.87
C VAL A 61 19.56 19.89 10.80
N GLN A 62 18.77 20.67 10.06
CA GLN A 62 18.93 22.12 9.95
C GLN A 62 18.83 22.81 11.31
N PHE A 63 17.89 22.40 12.15
CA PHE A 63 17.76 22.93 13.51
C PHE A 63 19.00 22.65 14.36
N GLY A 64 19.52 21.42 14.30
CA GLY A 64 20.75 21.04 15.00
C GLY A 64 21.98 21.81 14.52
N GLU A 65 22.09 22.08 13.21
CA GLU A 65 23.17 22.90 12.65
C GLU A 65 23.06 24.36 13.09
N TYR A 66 21.87 24.95 13.03
CA TYR A 66 21.63 26.31 13.50
C TYR A 66 22.00 26.46 14.99
N HIS A 67 21.57 25.51 15.83
CA HIS A 67 21.87 25.53 17.26
C HIS A 67 23.37 25.52 17.55
N LYS A 68 24.16 24.75 16.77
CA LYS A 68 25.63 24.72 16.87
C LYS A 68 26.32 26.01 16.43
N GLN A 69 25.70 26.80 15.55
CA GLN A 69 26.26 28.07 15.09
C GLN A 69 25.96 29.23 16.05
N THR A 70 24.89 29.13 16.83
CA THR A 70 24.41 30.19 17.73
C THR A 70 24.89 30.07 19.18
N LEU A 71 25.66 29.03 19.52
CA LEU A 71 26.30 28.79 20.83
C LEU A 71 27.82 28.74 20.68
#